data_AF-A0A2W4LUN3-F1
#
_entry.id   AF-A0A2W4LUN3-F1
#
_cell.length_a   1.000
_cell.length_b   1.000
_cell.length_c   1.000
_cell.angle_alpha   90.00
_cell.angle_beta   90.00
_cell.angle_gamma   90.00
#
_symmetry.space_group_name_H-M   'P 1'
#
loop_
_entity.id
_entity.type
_entity.pdbx_description
1 polymer ?
#
loop_
_entity_poly.entity_id
_entity_poly.type
_entity_poly.pdbx_seq_one_letter_code
_entity_poly.pdbx_strand_id
1 'polypeptide(L)' 'MVYFVYTFTAQQLKINDLKRQEMELSREIERLSAERAELQREIELLNTDSYIEELARDQLGLVKPGEILYKVSPGR' A
#
# COMPACT_ATOMS: atom_id res chain seq x y z
N MET A 1 40.89 -26.22 22.40
CA MET A 1 40.81 -26.30 20.92
C MET A 1 39.47 -26.86 20.43
N VAL A 2 39.03 -28.06 20.87
CA VAL A 2 37.74 -28.65 20.44
C VAL A 2 36.52 -27.75 20.71
N TYR A 3 36.44 -27.15 21.89
CA TYR A 3 35.36 -26.22 22.24
C TYR A 3 35.31 -24.99 21.32
N PHE A 4 36.47 -24.45 20.94
CA PHE A 4 36.56 -23.29 20.05
C PHE A 4 36.10 -23.63 18.63
N VAL A 5 36.47 -24.80 18.12
CA VAL A 5 36.00 -25.28 16.81
C VAL A 5 34.48 -25.48 16.82
N TYR A 6 33.93 -26.03 17.90
CA TYR A 6 32.50 -26.22 18.06
C TYR A 6 31.73 -24.88 18.09
N THR A 7 32.19 -23.91 18.89
CA THR A 7 31.52 -22.60 18.97
C THR A 7 31.67 -21.79 17.68
N PHE A 8 32.82 -21.88 17.01
CA PHE A 8 33.09 -21.19 15.75
C PHE A 8 32.21 -21.72 14.60
N THR A 9 32.08 -23.04 14.48
CA THR A 9 31.21 -23.66 13.46
C THR A 9 29.73 -23.36 13.70
N ALA A 10 29.27 -23.38 14.96
CA ALA A 10 27.90 -22.98 15.31
C ALA A 10 27.61 -21.51 15.00
N GLN A 11 28.56 -20.60 15.29
CA GLN A 11 28.44 -19.18 14.93
C GLN A 11 28.36 -18.97 13.42
N GLN A 12 29.17 -19.71 12.65
CA GLN A 12 29.19 -19.55 11.19
C GLN A 12 27.84 -19.94 10.54
N LEU A 13 27.18 -20.98 11.05
CA LEU A 13 25.84 -21.36 10.60
C LEU A 13 24.81 -20.28 10.91
N LYS A 14 24.85 -19.72 12.13
CA LYS A 14 23.92 -18.67 12.54
C LYS A 14 24.08 -17.38 11.73
N ILE A 15 25.32 -16.99 11.41
CA ILE A 15 25.59 -15.84 10.54
C ILE A 15 25.02 -16.07 9.14
N ASN A 16 25.20 -17.27 8.58
CA ASN A 16 24.66 -17.58 7.26
C ASN A 16 23.13 -17.58 7.23
N ASP A 17 22.49 -18.08 8.28
CA ASP A 17 21.03 -18.06 8.43
C ASP A 17 20.50 -16.62 8.51
N LEU A 18 21.11 -15.79 9.35
CA LEU A 18 20.75 -14.37 9.47
C LEU A 18 20.93 -13.61 8.15
N LYS A 19 22.02 -13.86 7.42
CA LYS A 19 22.24 -13.27 6.09
C LYS A 19 21.18 -13.68 5.06
N ARG A 20 20.69 -14.91 5.13
CA ARG A 20 19.59 -15.36 4.26
C ARG A 20 18.30 -14.65 4.60
N GLN A 21 17.96 -14.58 5.89
CA GLN A 21 16.77 -13.87 6.36
C GLN A 21 16.82 -12.38 5.99
N GLU A 22 17.97 -11.72 6.15
CA GLU A 22 18.17 -10.33 5.73
C GLU A 22 17.92 -10.14 4.23
N MET A 23 18.42 -11.06 3.40
CA MET A 23 18.23 -11.03 1.95
C MET A 23 16.77 -11.25 1.55
N GLU A 24 16.08 -12.20 2.19
CA GLU A 24 14.66 -12.48 1.96
C GLU A 24 13.80 -11.29 2.36
N LEU A 25 14.03 -10.72 3.55
CA LEU A 25 13.30 -9.56 4.03
C LEU A 25 13.53 -8.33 3.15
N SER A 26 14.76 -8.13 2.68
CA SER A 26 15.10 -7.05 1.76
C SER A 26 14.36 -7.17 0.43
N ARG A 27 14.24 -8.38 -0.12
CA ARG A 27 13.45 -8.65 -1.33
C ARG A 27 11.95 -8.40 -1.09
N GLU A 28 11.45 -8.77 0.08
CA GLU A 28 10.05 -8.53 0.43
C GLU A 28 9.74 -7.03 0.55
N ILE A 29 10.63 -6.25 1.17
CA ILE A 29 10.54 -4.79 1.22
C ILE A 29 10.51 -4.20 -0.19
N GLU A 30 11.40 -4.65 -1.08
CA GLU A 30 11.46 -4.17 -2.46
C GLU A 30 10.15 -4.46 -3.21
N ARG A 31 9.62 -5.69 -3.08
CA ARG A 31 8.33 -6.09 -3.67
C ARG A 31 7.17 -5.22 -3.15
N LEU A 32 7.06 -5.07 -1.83
CA LEU A 32 6.00 -4.28 -1.21
C LEU A 32 6.11 -2.80 -1.55
N SER A 33 7.33 -2.28 -1.68
CA SER A 33 7.56 -0.90 -2.12
C SER A 33 7.13 -0.69 -3.56
N ALA A 34 7.38 -1.66 -4.45
CA ALA A 34 6.94 -1.60 -5.84
C ALA A 34 5.40 -1.65 -5.93
N GLU A 35 4.77 -2.56 -5.19
CA GLU A 35 3.30 -2.68 -5.10
C GLU A 35 2.67 -1.40 -4.57
N ARG A 36 3.24 -0.82 -3.49
CA ARG A 36 2.80 0.47 -2.95
C ARG A 36 2.90 1.58 -3.99
N ALA A 37 3.98 1.64 -4.76
CA ALA A 37 4.17 2.66 -5.80
C ALA A 37 3.21 2.48 -6.99
N GLU A 38 2.79 1.25 -7.27
CA GLU A 38 1.76 0.96 -8.27
C GLU A 38 0.38 1.40 -7.79
N LEU A 39 -0.02 0.98 -6.59
CA LEU A 39 -1.27 1.38 -5.96
C LEU A 39 -1.38 2.90 -5.82
N GLN A 40 -0.29 3.57 -5.46
CA GLN A 40 -0.26 5.03 -5.36
C GLN A 40 -0.50 5.70 -6.72
N ARG A 41 0.06 5.17 -7.81
CA ARG A 41 -0.21 5.65 -9.17
C ARG A 41 -1.66 5.41 -9.57
N GLU A 42 -2.21 4.25 -9.24
CA GLU A 42 -3.63 3.95 -9.49
C GLU A 42 -4.54 4.92 -8.73
N ILE A 43 -4.24 5.18 -7.45
CA ILE A 43 -4.93 6.18 -6.65
C ILE A 43 -4.83 7.58 -7.27
N GLU A 44 -3.66 7.98 -7.76
CA GLU A 44 -3.47 9.29 -8.42
C GLU A 44 -4.23 9.41 -9.74
N LEU A 45 -4.31 8.33 -10.53
CA LEU A 45 -5.12 8.27 -11.74
C LEU A 45 -6.62 8.39 -11.40
N LEU A 46 -7.06 7.69 -10.35
CA LEU A 46 -8.44 7.73 -9.86
C LEU A 46 -8.78 9.05 -9.17
N ASN A 47 -7.87 9.68 -8.44
CA ASN A 47 -8.06 10.95 -7.73
C ASN A 47 -7.78 12.19 -8.58
N THR A 48 -8.07 12.14 -9.88
CA THR A 48 -8.18 13.38 -10.65
C THR A 48 -9.35 14.20 -10.12
N ASP A 49 -9.22 15.52 -10.03
CA ASP A 49 -10.22 16.43 -9.42
C ASP A 49 -11.67 16.17 -9.87
N SER A 50 -11.84 15.67 -11.11
CA SER A 50 -13.13 15.26 -11.67
C SER A 50 -13.80 14.09 -10.92
N TYR A 51 -13.03 13.08 -10.50
CA TYR A 51 -13.57 11.91 -9.79
C TYR A 51 -13.90 12.24 -8.33
N ILE A 52 -13.11 13.09 -7.70
CA ILE A 52 -13.42 13.64 -6.37
C ILE A 52 -14.68 14.50 -6.44
N GLU A 53 -14.84 15.31 -7.50
CA GLU A 53 -16.06 16.10 -7.74
C GLU A 53 -17.29 15.19 -7.94
N GLU A 54 -17.17 14.11 -8.71
CA GLU A 54 -18.26 13.15 -8.95
C GLU A 54 -18.64 12.39 -7.68
N LEU A 55 -17.65 11.89 -6.92
CA LEU A 55 -17.89 11.22 -5.64
C LEU A 55 -18.53 12.15 -4.61
N ALA A 56 -18.13 13.42 -4.57
CA ALA A 56 -18.72 14.44 -3.71
C ALA A 56 -20.18 14.75 -4.11
N ARG A 57 -20.50 14.75 -5.40
CA ARG A 57 -21.88 14.89 -5.90
C ARG A 57 -22.74 13.70 -5.48
N ASP A 58 -22.22 12.48 -5.60
CA ASP A 58 -22.98 11.25 -5.37
C ASP A 58 -23.14 10.89 -3.88
N GLN A 59 -22.06 10.95 -3.10
CA GLN A 59 -22.08 10.52 -1.69
C GLN A 59 -22.46 11.64 -0.71
N LEU A 60 -22.10 12.88 -1.03
CA LEU A 60 -22.32 14.03 -0.13
C LEU A 60 -23.45 14.95 -0.62
N GLY A 61 -24.01 14.70 -1.81
CA GLY A 61 -25.09 15.51 -2.39
C GLY A 61 -24.68 16.95 -2.67
N LEU A 62 -23.38 17.20 -2.83
CA LEU A 62 -22.82 18.54 -3.03
C LEU A 62 -23.06 18.99 -4.48
N VAL A 63 -23.53 20.23 -4.65
CA VAL A 63 -23.82 20.85 -5.97
C VAL A 63 -22.98 22.11 -6.15
N LYS A 64 -22.65 22.48 -7.40
CA LYS A 64 -21.92 23.73 -7.66
C LYS A 64 -22.75 24.96 -7.25
N PRO A 65 -22.12 26.08 -6.86
CA PRO A 65 -22.84 27.33 -6.61
C PRO A 65 -23.63 27.75 -7.86
N GLY A 66 -24.97 27.60 -7.82
CA GLY A 66 -25.86 27.88 -8.95
C GLY A 66 -26.61 26.67 -9.53
N GLU A 67 -26.35 25.44 -9.08
CA GLU A 67 -27.11 24.24 -9.45
C GLU A 67 -28.23 23.93 -8.41
N ILE A 68 -29.45 23.61 -8.87
CA ILE A 68 -30.60 23.26 -8.00
C ILE A 68 -30.76 21.73 -7.98
N LEU A 69 -30.63 21.11 -6.80
CA LEU A 69 -30.82 19.66 -6.61
C LEU A 69 -32.30 19.28 -6.74
N TYR A 70 -32.69 18.66 -7.86
CA TYR A 70 -34.07 18.16 -8.05
C TYR A 70 -34.16 16.69 -7.61
N LYS A 71 -34.61 16.44 -6.37
CA LYS A 71 -34.96 15.08 -5.92
C LYS A 71 -36.36 14.74 -6.42
N VAL A 72 -36.47 13.92 -7.46
CA VAL A 72 -37.76 13.35 -7.88
C VAL A 72 -38.19 12.36 -6.81
N SER A 73 -39.05 12.79 -5.88
CA SER A 73 -39.72 11.89 -4.97
C SER A 73 -40.87 11.22 -5.74
N PRO A 74 -40.89 9.88 -5.93
CA PRO A 74 -42.04 9.23 -6.50
C PRO A 74 -43.20 9.41 -5.51
N GLY A 75 -44.18 10.23 -5.89
CA GLY A 75 -45.41 10.40 -5.15
C GLY A 75 -46.08 9.05 -4.95
N ARG A 76 -46.54 8.81 -3.71
CA ARG A 76 -47.59 7.82 -3.46
C ARG A 76 -48.93 8.40 -3.87
#